data_AF-R6VZA1-F1
#
_entry.id   AF-R6VZA1-F1
#
_cell.length_a   1.000
_cell.length_b   1.000
_cell.length_c   1.000
_cell.angle_alpha   90.00
_cell.angle_beta   90.00
_cell.angle_gamma   90.00
#
_symmetry.space_group_name_H-M   'P 1'
#
loop_
_entity.id
_entity.type
_entity.pdbx_description
1 polymer ?
#
loop_
_entity_poly.entity_id
_entity_poly.type
_entity_poly.pdbx_seq_one_letter_code
_entity_poly.pdbx_strand_id
1 'polypeptide(L)'
;MTQKQIYDAVCDLADDESVSPEEYILALIKKRNDSVLEGTDGLPEEIRTRLAGAENARREAREIKRRDRDEQAMKSDIEQFREYFPGVSADMIPAEVWNEAAGGIPLAYAYALYIRVKAENDDKAAEINRYNEERSLPVGNDESEAPYSKEDVEGMTPSAVRKNYKKILNSIKSWKF
;
A
#
# COMPACT_ATOMS: atom_id res chain seq x y z
N MET A 1 -3.53 1.64 -18.72
CA MET A 1 -3.37 3.09 -18.93
C MET A 1 -3.50 3.75 -17.59
N THR A 2 -2.47 4.43 -17.11
CA THR A 2 -2.53 5.19 -15.85
C THR A 2 -3.05 6.61 -16.11
N GLN A 3 -3.57 7.27 -15.08
CA GLN A 3 -4.10 8.63 -15.19
C GLN A 3 -3.05 9.63 -15.72
N LYS A 4 -1.78 9.40 -15.39
CA LYS A 4 -0.64 10.18 -15.90
C LYS A 4 -0.44 9.99 -17.41
N GLN A 5 -0.49 8.74 -17.89
CA GLN A 5 -0.35 8.45 -19.33
C GLN A 5 -1.47 9.06 -20.18
N ILE A 6 -2.68 9.17 -19.61
CA ILE A 6 -3.81 9.82 -20.29
C ILE A 6 -3.59 11.33 -20.35
N TYR A 7 -3.12 11.95 -19.26
CA TYR A 7 -2.85 13.38 -19.21
C TYR A 7 -1.72 13.78 -20.17
N ASP A 8 -0.60 13.04 -20.16
CA ASP A 8 0.54 13.30 -21.05
C ASP A 8 0.12 13.21 -22.53
N ALA A 9 -0.68 12.20 -22.89
CA ALA A 9 -1.21 12.07 -24.26
C ALA A 9 -2.17 13.21 -24.65
N VAL A 10 -2.95 13.74 -23.71
CA VAL A 10 -3.83 14.90 -23.96
C VAL A 10 -3.01 16.18 -24.14
N CYS A 11 -1.91 16.35 -23.40
CA CYS A 11 -0.99 17.47 -23.60
C CYS A 11 -0.31 17.41 -24.97
N ASP A 12 0.22 16.26 -25.36
CA ASP A 12 0.88 16.08 -26.66
C ASP A 12 -0.09 16.40 -27.82
N LEU A 13 -1.34 15.92 -27.74
CA LEU A 13 -2.37 16.18 -28.76
C LEU A 13 -2.85 17.64 -28.77
N ALA A 14 -2.88 18.30 -27.62
CA ALA A 14 -3.24 19.71 -27.52
C ALA A 14 -2.14 20.61 -28.10
N ASP A 15 -0.87 20.25 -27.88
CA ASP A 15 0.28 20.92 -28.47
C ASP A 15 0.28 20.80 -30.01
N ASP A 16 -0.06 19.62 -30.55
CA ASP A 16 -0.22 19.39 -32.00
C ASP A 16 -1.29 20.31 -32.63
N GLU A 17 -2.38 20.60 -31.91
CA GLU A 17 -3.45 21.51 -32.33
C GLU A 17 -3.23 22.97 -31.88
N SER A 18 -2.11 23.26 -31.21
CA SER A 18 -1.76 24.60 -30.66
C SER A 18 -2.83 25.20 -29.75
N VAL A 19 -3.54 24.35 -29.01
CA VAL A 19 -4.57 24.74 -28.03
C VAL A 19 -4.15 24.32 -26.63
N SER A 20 -4.71 24.97 -25.61
CA SER A 20 -4.49 24.50 -24.24
C SER A 20 -5.12 23.10 -24.05
N PRO A 21 -4.56 22.24 -23.19
CA PRO A 21 -5.13 20.92 -22.91
C PRO A 21 -6.61 20.98 -22.46
N GLU A 22 -6.99 22.04 -21.74
CA GLU A 22 -8.35 22.28 -21.28
C GLU A 22 -9.29 22.63 -22.45
N GLU A 23 -8.85 23.49 -23.37
CA GLU A 23 -9.61 23.82 -24.58
C GLU A 23 -9.71 22.63 -25.53
N TYR A 24 -8.66 21.83 -25.64
CA TYR A 24 -8.65 20.61 -26.43
C TYR A 24 -9.67 19.57 -25.89
N ILE A 25 -9.73 19.37 -24.57
CA ILE A 25 -10.75 18.52 -23.94
C ILE A 25 -12.16 19.06 -24.21
N LEU A 26 -12.37 20.38 -24.08
CA LEU A 26 -13.66 21.01 -24.37
C LEU A 26 -14.05 20.87 -25.85
N ALA A 27 -13.10 21.02 -26.76
CA ALA A 27 -13.29 20.81 -28.19
C ALA A 27 -13.65 19.35 -28.51
N LEU A 28 -13.01 18.38 -27.86
CA LEU A 28 -13.36 16.96 -27.99
C LEU A 28 -14.77 16.66 -27.47
N ILE A 29 -15.15 17.23 -26.32
CA ILE A 29 -16.51 17.09 -25.77
C ILE A 29 -17.53 17.71 -26.73
N LYS A 30 -17.23 18.90 -27.27
CA LYS A 30 -18.10 19.60 -28.21
C LYS A 30 -18.23 18.83 -29.53
N LYS A 31 -17.12 18.41 -30.14
CA LYS A 31 -17.08 17.62 -31.37
C LYS A 31 -17.81 16.28 -31.21
N ARG A 32 -17.69 15.65 -30.04
CA ARG A 32 -18.46 14.45 -29.70
C ARG A 32 -19.96 14.74 -29.61
N ASN A 33 -20.37 15.85 -28.98
CA ASN A 33 -21.78 16.23 -28.89
C ASN A 33 -22.35 16.65 -30.25
N ASP A 34 -21.55 17.34 -31.08
CA ASP A 34 -21.92 17.75 -32.43
C ASP A 34 -21.99 16.54 -33.38
N SER A 35 -21.15 15.50 -33.19
CA SER A 35 -21.25 14.25 -33.96
C SER A 35 -22.54 13.45 -33.71
N VAL A 36 -23.24 13.70 -32.60
CA VAL A 36 -24.58 13.14 -32.36
C VAL A 36 -25.63 13.83 -33.25
N LEU A 37 -25.32 15.04 -33.73
CA LEU A 37 -26.18 15.87 -34.58
C LEU A 37 -25.79 15.83 -36.06
N GLU A 38 -24.53 15.50 -36.39
CA GLU A 38 -24.06 15.30 -37.77
C GLU A 38 -24.89 14.19 -38.46
N GLY A 39 -25.66 14.58 -39.49
CA GLY A 39 -26.61 13.72 -40.21
C GLY A 39 -28.08 13.95 -39.86
N THR A 40 -28.39 14.86 -38.93
CA THR A 40 -29.77 15.22 -38.53
C THR A 40 -30.23 16.61 -38.98
N ASP A 41 -29.40 17.33 -39.74
CA ASP A 41 -29.63 18.72 -40.16
C ASP A 41 -30.91 18.93 -41.01
N GLY A 42 -31.47 17.88 -41.60
CA GLY A 42 -32.74 17.91 -42.35
C GLY A 42 -33.99 17.42 -41.59
N LEU A 43 -33.86 16.99 -40.34
CA LEU A 43 -34.97 16.43 -39.56
C LEU A 43 -35.70 17.52 -38.74
N PRO A 44 -37.04 17.39 -38.54
CA PRO A 44 -37.77 18.26 -37.63
C PRO A 44 -37.18 18.24 -36.21
N GLU A 45 -37.21 19.39 -35.52
CA GLU A 45 -36.62 19.56 -34.18
C GLU A 45 -37.16 18.55 -33.15
N GLU A 46 -38.44 18.17 -33.26
CA GLU A 46 -39.07 17.14 -32.43
C GLU A 46 -38.44 15.75 -32.61
N ILE A 47 -38.00 15.42 -33.84
CA ILE A 47 -37.36 14.14 -34.13
C ILE A 47 -35.92 14.16 -33.61
N ARG A 48 -35.19 15.27 -33.77
CA ARG A 48 -33.83 15.44 -33.24
C ARG A 48 -33.77 15.29 -31.72
N THR A 49 -34.65 16.00 -31.02
CA THR A 49 -34.74 15.94 -29.55
C THR A 49 -35.11 14.54 -29.05
N ARG A 50 -36.01 13.84 -29.74
CA ARG A 50 -36.34 12.44 -29.44
C ARG A 50 -35.18 11.49 -29.67
N LEU A 51 -34.41 11.67 -30.76
CA LEU A 51 -33.24 10.85 -31.07
C LEU A 51 -32.13 11.03 -30.03
N ALA A 52 -31.84 12.29 -29.68
CA ALA A 52 -30.88 12.64 -28.63
C ALA A 52 -31.29 12.05 -27.27
N GLY A 53 -32.58 12.12 -26.92
CA GLY A 53 -33.12 11.49 -25.71
C GLY A 53 -32.97 9.96 -25.72
N ALA A 54 -33.19 9.31 -26.86
CA ALA A 54 -33.02 7.86 -26.99
C ALA A 54 -31.56 7.40 -26.88
N GLU A 55 -30.61 8.16 -27.45
CA GLU A 55 -29.18 7.87 -27.33
C GLU A 55 -28.67 8.10 -25.90
N ASN A 56 -29.11 9.18 -25.24
CA ASN A 56 -28.81 9.40 -23.83
C ASN A 56 -29.35 8.27 -22.95
N ALA A 57 -30.61 7.86 -23.15
CA ALA A 57 -31.20 6.74 -22.42
C ALA A 57 -30.46 5.41 -22.67
N ARG A 58 -30.01 5.15 -23.90
CA ARG A 58 -29.18 3.97 -24.23
C ARG A 58 -27.83 4.02 -23.51
N ARG A 59 -27.23 5.20 -23.44
CA ARG A 59 -25.95 5.40 -22.74
C ARG A 59 -26.10 5.18 -21.24
N GLU A 60 -27.11 5.79 -20.62
CA GLU A 60 -27.44 5.58 -19.20
C GLU A 60 -27.69 4.10 -18.91
N ALA A 61 -28.46 3.41 -19.76
CA ALA A 61 -28.71 1.98 -19.62
C ALA A 61 -27.41 1.13 -19.71
N ARG A 62 -26.43 1.54 -20.53
CA ARG A 62 -25.12 0.87 -20.60
C ARG A 62 -24.30 1.14 -19.34
N GLU A 63 -24.32 2.36 -18.83
CA GLU A 63 -23.60 2.74 -17.61
C GLU A 63 -24.17 2.01 -16.38
N ILE A 64 -25.50 1.90 -16.27
CA ILE A 64 -26.18 1.13 -15.22
C ILE A 64 -25.78 -0.35 -15.30
N LYS A 65 -25.87 -0.97 -16.49
CA LYS A 65 -25.45 -2.37 -16.67
C LYS A 65 -23.98 -2.62 -16.32
N ARG A 66 -23.11 -1.63 -16.52
CA ARG A 66 -21.71 -1.74 -16.13
C ARG A 66 -21.57 -1.71 -14.61
N ARG A 67 -22.22 -0.75 -13.94
CA ARG A 67 -22.24 -0.68 -12.47
C ARG A 67 -22.82 -1.94 -11.84
N ASP A 68 -23.93 -2.44 -12.36
CA ASP A 68 -24.55 -3.68 -11.87
C ASP A 68 -23.60 -4.88 -11.98
N ARG A 69 -22.83 -4.96 -13.07
CA ARG A 69 -21.83 -6.02 -13.25
C ARG A 69 -20.68 -5.87 -12.25
N ASP A 70 -20.19 -4.66 -12.07
CA ASP A 70 -19.09 -4.37 -11.14
C ASP A 70 -19.53 -4.67 -9.68
N GLU A 71 -20.75 -4.30 -9.31
CA GLU A 71 -21.34 -4.64 -8.01
C GLU A 71 -21.53 -6.15 -7.80
N GLN A 72 -21.97 -6.87 -8.83
CA GLN A 72 -22.11 -8.34 -8.77
C GLN A 72 -20.75 -9.01 -8.62
N ALA A 73 -19.73 -8.55 -9.34
CA ALA A 73 -18.37 -9.05 -9.20
C ALA A 73 -17.83 -8.82 -7.78
N MET A 74 -18.04 -7.62 -7.22
CA MET A 74 -17.64 -7.29 -5.86
C MET A 74 -18.37 -8.14 -4.80
N LYS A 75 -19.68 -8.36 -4.95
CA LYS A 75 -20.44 -9.24 -4.05
C LYS A 75 -19.93 -10.68 -4.09
N SER A 76 -19.70 -11.21 -5.30
CA SER A 76 -19.13 -12.54 -5.49
C SER A 76 -17.75 -12.67 -4.84
N ASP A 77 -16.90 -11.64 -4.96
CA ASP A 77 -15.56 -11.65 -4.35
C ASP A 77 -15.62 -11.63 -2.81
N ILE A 78 -16.53 -10.84 -2.23
CA ILE A 78 -16.74 -10.81 -0.77
C ILE A 78 -17.27 -12.15 -0.26
N GLU A 79 -18.17 -12.80 -1.00
CA GLU A 79 -18.68 -14.14 -0.66
C GLU A 79 -17.56 -15.17 -0.69
N GLN A 80 -16.74 -15.19 -1.75
CA GLN A 80 -15.56 -16.05 -1.85
C GLN A 80 -14.56 -15.79 -0.71
N PHE A 81 -14.32 -14.53 -0.36
CA PHE A 81 -13.46 -14.18 0.77
C PHE A 81 -13.97 -14.79 2.08
N ARG A 82 -15.27 -14.68 2.36
CA ARG A 82 -15.88 -15.25 3.56
C ARG A 82 -15.84 -16.78 3.57
N GLU A 83 -15.91 -17.41 2.41
CA GLU A 83 -15.79 -18.86 2.27
C GLU A 83 -14.36 -19.33 2.59
N TYR A 84 -13.34 -18.69 2.02
CA TYR A 84 -11.94 -19.05 2.27
C TYR A 84 -11.44 -18.64 3.66
N PHE A 85 -11.96 -17.54 4.20
CA PHE A 85 -11.51 -16.94 5.46
C PHE A 85 -12.67 -16.67 6.43
N PRO A 86 -13.39 -17.70 6.91
CA PRO A 86 -14.62 -17.55 7.69
C PRO A 86 -14.43 -16.91 9.07
N GLY A 87 -13.18 -16.84 9.56
CA GLY A 87 -12.84 -16.21 10.84
C GLY A 87 -12.29 -14.79 10.73
N VAL A 88 -12.18 -14.23 9.53
CA VAL A 88 -11.52 -12.93 9.32
C VAL A 88 -12.56 -11.81 9.26
N SER A 89 -12.58 -10.96 10.29
CA SER A 89 -13.36 -9.72 10.30
C SER A 89 -12.68 -8.65 9.43
N ALA A 90 -13.46 -7.70 8.93
CA ALA A 90 -12.95 -6.57 8.14
C ALA A 90 -11.87 -5.76 8.87
N ASP A 91 -11.98 -5.64 10.20
CA ASP A 91 -11.00 -4.93 11.04
C ASP A 91 -9.63 -5.63 11.13
N MET A 92 -9.60 -6.93 10.82
CA MET A 92 -8.36 -7.72 10.82
C MET A 92 -7.65 -7.69 9.46
N ILE A 93 -8.27 -7.09 8.45
CA ILE A 93 -7.71 -6.98 7.10
C ILE A 93 -6.83 -5.72 7.05
N PRO A 94 -5.52 -5.85 6.76
CA PRO A 94 -4.61 -4.72 6.65
C PRO A 94 -5.01 -3.74 5.54
N ALA A 95 -4.63 -2.47 5.70
CA ALA A 95 -4.91 -1.42 4.73
C ALA A 95 -4.30 -1.69 3.35
N GLU A 96 -3.15 -2.37 3.30
CA GLU A 96 -2.45 -2.74 2.07
C GLU A 96 -3.32 -3.67 1.20
N VAL A 97 -3.99 -4.63 1.83
CA VAL A 97 -4.88 -5.58 1.16
C VAL A 97 -6.09 -4.86 0.57
N TRP A 98 -6.63 -3.87 1.30
CA TRP A 98 -7.72 -3.03 0.79
C TRP A 98 -7.29 -2.16 -0.40
N ASN A 99 -6.07 -1.63 -0.38
CA ASN A 99 -5.53 -0.85 -1.50
C ASN A 99 -5.34 -1.71 -2.74
N GLU A 100 -4.86 -2.94 -2.60
CA GLU A 100 -4.77 -3.90 -3.70
C GLU A 100 -6.15 -4.27 -4.26
N ALA A 101 -7.13 -4.48 -3.38
CA ALA A 101 -8.50 -4.73 -3.79
C ALA A 101 -9.12 -3.55 -4.55
N ALA A 102 -8.88 -2.32 -4.10
CA ALA A 102 -9.27 -1.10 -4.81
C ALA A 102 -8.57 -0.95 -6.17
N GLY A 103 -7.39 -1.56 -6.33
CA GLY A 103 -6.67 -1.67 -7.60
C GLY A 103 -7.25 -2.68 -8.59
N GLY A 104 -8.32 -3.41 -8.21
CA GLY A 104 -9.00 -4.40 -9.04
C GLY A 104 -8.55 -5.85 -8.82
N ILE A 105 -7.75 -6.11 -7.79
CA ILE A 105 -7.36 -7.47 -7.40
C ILE A 105 -8.47 -8.08 -6.52
N PRO A 106 -8.87 -9.34 -6.71
CA PRO A 106 -9.82 -10.00 -5.81
C PRO A 106 -9.33 -10.01 -4.35
N LEU A 107 -10.21 -9.67 -3.41
CA LEU A 107 -9.88 -9.52 -1.98
C LEU A 107 -9.31 -10.82 -1.39
N ALA A 108 -9.89 -11.96 -1.76
CA ALA A 108 -9.41 -13.28 -1.34
C ALA A 108 -7.96 -13.53 -1.77
N TYR A 109 -7.60 -13.09 -2.97
CA TYR A 109 -6.25 -13.27 -3.50
C TYR A 109 -5.24 -12.35 -2.82
N ALA A 110 -5.56 -11.06 -2.69
CA ALA A 110 -4.70 -10.08 -2.03
C ALA A 110 -4.41 -10.48 -0.57
N TYR A 111 -5.43 -10.94 0.17
CA TYR A 111 -5.26 -11.38 1.54
C TYR A 111 -4.45 -12.69 1.66
N ALA A 112 -4.63 -13.64 0.74
CA ALA A 112 -3.84 -14.87 0.71
C ALA A 112 -2.34 -14.58 0.50
N LEU A 113 -2.02 -13.64 -0.39
CA LEU A 113 -0.64 -13.18 -0.60
C LEU A 113 -0.08 -12.52 0.66
N TYR A 114 -0.87 -11.66 1.31
CA TYR A 114 -0.47 -11.02 2.56
C TYR A 114 -0.11 -12.03 3.65
N ILE A 115 -0.97 -13.04 3.89
CA ILE A 115 -0.70 -14.07 4.90
C ILE A 115 0.59 -14.81 4.59
N ARG A 116 0.82 -15.16 3.32
CA ARG A 116 2.03 -15.87 2.91
C ARG A 116 3.29 -15.04 3.16
N VAL A 117 3.29 -13.78 2.74
CA VAL A 117 4.44 -12.89 2.93
C VAL A 117 4.69 -12.66 4.42
N LYS A 118 3.63 -12.51 5.21
CA LYS A 118 3.72 -12.39 6.67
C LYS A 118 4.36 -13.64 7.28
N ALA A 119 3.89 -14.84 6.92
CA ALA A 119 4.44 -16.09 7.40
C ALA A 119 5.93 -16.24 7.04
N GLU A 120 6.33 -15.93 5.80
CA GLU A 120 7.73 -15.98 5.37
C GLU A 120 8.62 -15.00 6.15
N ASN A 121 8.10 -13.83 6.53
CA ASN A 121 8.83 -12.87 7.34
C ASN A 121 8.92 -13.30 8.81
N ASP A 122 7.85 -13.86 9.36
CA ASP A 122 7.82 -14.39 10.73
C ASP A 122 8.80 -15.59 10.86
N ASP A 123 8.86 -16.47 9.87
CA ASP A 123 9.80 -17.60 9.82
C ASP A 123 11.25 -17.12 9.77
N LYS A 124 11.56 -16.13 8.91
CA LYS A 124 12.90 -15.51 8.85
C LYS A 124 13.27 -14.85 10.17
N ALA A 125 12.34 -14.14 10.80
CA ALA A 125 12.57 -13.52 12.11
C ALA A 125 12.84 -14.58 13.19
N ALA A 126 12.08 -15.67 13.20
CA ALA A 126 12.30 -16.79 14.12
C ALA A 126 13.66 -17.47 13.90
N GLU A 127 14.08 -17.66 12.65
CA GLU A 127 15.39 -18.21 12.32
C GLU A 127 16.53 -17.32 12.81
N ILE A 128 16.43 -16.00 12.58
CA ILE A 128 17.41 -15.03 13.06
C ILE A 128 17.45 -15.00 14.60
N ASN A 129 16.29 -15.04 15.26
CA ASN A 129 16.21 -15.05 16.71
C ASN A 129 16.85 -16.32 17.29
N ARG A 130 16.56 -17.50 16.72
CA ARG A 130 17.22 -18.76 17.12
C ARG A 130 18.73 -18.71 16.91
N TYR A 131 19.17 -18.20 15.76
CA TYR A 131 20.59 -18.03 15.47
C TYR A 131 21.26 -17.10 16.49
N ASN A 132 20.58 -16.00 16.83
CA ASN A 132 21.05 -15.08 17.85
C ASN A 132 21.05 -15.74 19.24
N GLU A 133 20.04 -16.53 19.61
CA GLU A 133 20.01 -17.25 20.89
C GLU A 133 21.15 -18.26 21.01
N GLU A 134 21.44 -19.03 19.95
CA GLU A 134 22.53 -20.01 19.91
C GLU A 134 23.92 -19.34 20.00
N ARG A 135 24.05 -18.12 19.47
CA ARG A 135 25.34 -17.41 19.36
C ARG A 135 25.52 -16.30 20.39
N SER A 136 24.46 -15.86 21.04
CA SER A 136 24.51 -14.84 22.09
C SER A 136 25.04 -15.49 23.34
N LEU A 137 26.20 -15.03 23.80
CA LEU A 137 26.60 -15.21 25.18
C LEU A 137 25.49 -14.63 26.06
N PRO A 138 25.10 -15.30 27.17
CA PRO A 138 24.15 -14.71 28.10
C PRO A 138 24.68 -13.33 28.47
N VAL A 139 23.85 -12.30 28.25
CA VAL A 139 24.13 -10.96 28.76
C VAL A 139 24.21 -11.15 30.27
N GLY A 140 25.43 -11.22 30.79
CA GLY A 140 25.67 -11.40 32.20
C GLY A 140 24.91 -10.30 32.93
N ASN A 141 24.13 -10.70 33.94
CA ASN A 141 23.63 -9.78 34.96
C ASN A 141 24.84 -9.10 35.59
N ASP A 142 25.25 -7.96 35.03
CA ASP A 142 26.37 -7.15 35.51
C ASP A 142 25.95 -6.32 36.74
N GLU A 143 24.96 -6.81 37.50
CA GLU A 143 24.39 -6.17 38.68
C GLU A 143 24.63 -6.94 39.99
N SER A 144 25.43 -8.02 39.98
CA SER A 144 25.65 -8.84 41.19
C SER A 144 27.10 -9.06 41.60
N GLU A 145 28.05 -8.36 40.99
CA GLU A 145 29.45 -8.44 41.40
C GLU A 145 29.89 -7.11 42.02
N ALA A 146 30.41 -7.21 43.26
CA ALA A 146 30.85 -6.08 44.08
C ALA A 146 31.75 -5.09 43.31
N PRO A 147 31.67 -3.77 43.61
CA PRO A 147 32.54 -2.78 43.00
C PRO A 147 34.01 -3.11 43.30
N TYR A 148 34.90 -2.88 42.32
CA TYR A 148 36.33 -3.15 42.49
C TYR A 148 36.94 -2.18 43.50
N SER A 149 37.76 -2.69 44.42
CA SER A 149 38.54 -1.85 45.33
C SER A 149 39.77 -1.26 44.62
N LYS A 150 40.46 -0.33 45.28
CA LYS A 150 41.70 0.25 44.77
C LYS A 150 42.81 -0.81 44.66
N GLU A 151 42.95 -1.67 45.68
CA GLU A 151 43.95 -2.73 45.65
C GLU A 151 43.67 -3.76 44.54
N ASP A 152 42.39 -4.04 44.27
CA ASP A 152 41.99 -4.99 43.23
C ASP A 152 42.42 -4.52 41.84
N VAL A 153 42.26 -3.23 41.55
CA VAL A 153 42.61 -2.64 40.25
C VAL A 153 44.13 -2.54 40.09
N GLU A 154 44.87 -2.29 41.16
CA GLU A 154 46.35 -2.23 41.14
C GLU A 154 46.99 -3.61 40.90
N GLY A 155 46.35 -4.69 41.34
CA GLY A 155 46.80 -6.07 41.08
C GLY A 155 46.40 -6.62 39.71
N MET A 156 45.59 -5.91 38.93
CA MET A 156 45.05 -6.44 37.67
C MET A 156 46.02 -6.35 36.50
N THR A 157 45.95 -7.36 35.63
CA THR A 157 46.68 -7.35 34.36
C THR A 157 46.09 -6.31 33.39
N PRO A 158 46.90 -5.73 32.48
CA PRO A 158 46.42 -4.76 31.48
C PRO A 158 45.32 -5.29 30.55
N SER A 159 45.20 -6.61 30.41
CA SER A 159 44.13 -7.26 29.66
C SER A 159 42.81 -7.26 30.44
N ALA A 160 42.88 -7.55 31.76
CA ALA A 160 41.73 -7.51 32.66
C ALA A 160 41.18 -6.10 32.85
N VAL A 161 42.05 -5.08 32.92
CA VAL A 161 41.64 -3.67 33.00
C VAL A 161 40.86 -3.24 31.75
N ARG A 162 41.33 -3.64 30.55
CA ARG A 162 40.62 -3.34 29.29
C ARG A 162 39.25 -3.99 29.20
N LYS A 163 39.14 -5.25 29.64
CA LYS A 163 37.88 -5.99 29.64
C LYS A 163 36.85 -5.41 30.62
N ASN A 164 37.30 -4.91 31.77
CA ASN A 164 36.43 -4.42 32.86
C ASN A 164 36.42 -2.88 33.01
N TYR A 165 36.88 -2.16 31.99
CA TYR A 165 37.18 -0.71 32.05
C TYR A 165 35.99 0.15 32.54
N LYS A 166 34.79 -0.09 32.03
CA LYS A 166 33.58 0.65 32.41
C LYS A 166 33.20 0.44 33.89
N LYS A 167 33.38 -0.77 34.41
CA LYS A 167 33.08 -1.13 35.80
C LYS A 167 34.11 -0.56 36.78
N ILE A 168 35.39 -0.56 36.40
CA ILE A 168 36.47 0.08 37.16
C ILE A 168 36.21 1.58 37.27
N LEU A 169 35.86 2.25 36.17
CA LEU A 169 35.51 3.69 36.18
C LEU A 169 34.32 4.02 37.10
N ASN A 170 33.29 3.17 37.11
CA ASN A 170 32.16 3.34 38.01
C ASN A 170 32.53 3.06 39.47
N SER A 171 33.45 2.12 39.73
CA SER A 171 33.93 1.78 41.07
C SER A 171 34.81 2.90 41.66
N ILE A 172 35.68 3.52 40.84
CA ILE A 172 36.55 4.65 41.23
C ILE A 172 35.75 5.83 41.80
N LYS A 173 34.55 6.10 41.27
CA LYS A 173 33.67 7.18 41.77
C LYS A 173 33.23 6.99 43.21
N SER A 174 33.25 5.76 43.72
CA SER A 174 32.84 5.41 45.08
C SER A 174 34.03 5.28 46.05
N TRP A 175 35.27 5.38 45.56
CA TRP A 175 36.46 5.33 46.41
C TRP A 175 36.58 6.64 47.20
N LYS A 176 36.60 6.54 48.54
CA LYS A 176 36.92 7.67 49.40
C LYS A 176 38.44 7.77 49.50
N PHE A 177 38.98 8.95 49.15
CA PHE A 177 40.38 9.30 49.29
C PHE A 177 40.71 9.73 50.73
#